data_AF-A0A8J6DUD4-F1
#
_entry.id   AF-A0A8J6DUD4-F1
#
_cell.length_a   1.000
_cell.length_b   1.000
_cell.length_c   1.000
_cell.angle_alpha   90.00
_cell.angle_beta   90.00
_cell.angle_gamma   90.00
#
_symmetry.space_group_name_H-M   'P 1'
#
loop_
_entity.id
_entity.type
_entity.pdbx_description
1 polymer ?
#
loop_
_entity_poly.entity_id
_entity_poly.type
_entity_poly.pdbx_seq_one_letter_code
_entity_poly.pdbx_strand_id
1 'polypeptide(L)'
;MLLVLGPEEGRPGAGPQGLSERQTRHSPTPQLLGAHTDPLPEYRMSQGDSNPAAIPHAAEDIQGDDRWMSQHNRFVLDCKDKEPDVLFVGDSMVQLMQQYEIWRELFSPLHALNFGIGGDTTRHVLWRLKNGELENIKPKVK
;
A
#
# COMPACT_ATOMS: atom_id res chain seq x y z
N MET A 1 -8.70 7.42 1.34
CA MET A 1 -7.98 8.60 1.85
C MET A 1 -7.66 9.48 0.65
N LEU A 2 -8.24 10.67 0.61
CA LEU A 2 -7.90 11.73 -0.34
C LEU A 2 -6.75 12.53 0.31
N LEU A 3 -5.62 12.68 -0.37
CA LEU A 3 -4.45 13.40 0.16
C LEU A 3 -4.65 14.92 0.03
N VAL A 4 -4.61 15.63 1.16
CA VAL A 4 -4.38 17.08 1.23
C VAL A 4 -3.15 17.30 2.11
N LEU A 5 -2.09 17.83 1.51
CA LEU A 5 -0.83 18.19 2.18
C LEU A 5 -1.00 19.54 2.90
N GLY A 6 -0.62 19.59 4.18
CA GLY A 6 -0.59 20.83 4.97
C GLY A 6 0.80 21.50 4.98
N PRO A 7 0.89 22.77 5.40
CA PRO A 7 2.14 23.38 5.86
C PRO A 7 2.26 23.35 7.41
N GLU A 8 3.43 22.98 7.91
CA GLU A 8 3.82 23.01 9.33
C GLU A 8 4.34 24.39 9.76
N GLU A 9 3.89 24.89 10.92
CA GLU A 9 4.60 25.92 11.69
C GLU A 9 4.48 25.69 13.22
N GLY A 10 5.65 25.66 13.87
CA GLY A 10 5.93 26.49 15.06
C GLY A 10 5.62 25.93 16.46
N ARG A 11 6.67 25.50 17.20
CA ARG A 11 6.71 25.60 18.68
C ARG A 11 8.03 26.26 19.15
N PRO A 12 8.00 27.19 20.12
CA PRO A 12 9.18 27.90 20.63
C PRO A 12 9.79 27.29 21.91
N GLY A 13 11.09 27.54 22.14
CA GLY A 13 11.86 27.28 23.39
C GLY A 13 11.61 28.33 24.49
N ALA A 14 12.34 28.44 25.62
CA ALA A 14 13.56 27.80 26.15
C ALA A 14 13.77 28.13 27.67
N GLY A 15 14.64 27.36 28.36
CA GLY A 15 15.61 27.79 29.40
C GLY A 15 15.25 27.73 30.91
N PRO A 16 16.22 27.98 31.84
CA PRO A 16 17.50 27.25 32.04
C PRO A 16 17.91 27.07 33.55
N GLN A 17 18.99 26.31 33.85
CA GLN A 17 19.96 26.36 35.01
C GLN A 17 20.72 25.02 35.11
N GLY A 18 22.03 24.84 35.36
CA GLY A 18 23.23 25.68 35.54
C GLY A 18 24.40 24.85 36.14
N LEU A 19 25.64 25.11 35.68
CA LEU A 19 26.99 24.87 36.32
C LEU A 19 27.45 23.40 36.52
N SER A 20 28.71 22.96 36.43
CA SER A 20 30.10 23.48 36.33
C SER A 20 30.95 22.25 35.84
N GLU A 21 32.00 22.31 35.04
CA GLU A 21 33.39 22.60 35.43
C GLU A 21 34.29 22.68 34.18
N ARG A 22 35.23 23.62 34.21
CA ARG A 22 36.25 23.87 33.18
C ARG A 22 37.38 22.85 33.28
N GLN A 23 37.85 22.34 32.13
CA GLN A 23 39.21 21.80 32.02
C GLN A 23 39.90 22.32 30.76
N THR A 24 40.91 23.17 30.99
CA THR A 24 41.83 23.75 30.00
C THR A 24 42.87 22.71 29.59
N ARG A 25 42.99 22.36 28.30
CA ARG A 25 44.24 21.90 27.67
C ARG A 25 44.32 22.29 26.19
N HIS A 26 45.32 23.14 25.91
CA HIS A 26 46.12 23.35 24.69
C HIS A 26 45.62 22.84 23.33
N SER A 27 45.45 23.77 22.39
CA SER A 27 45.23 23.54 20.97
C SER A 27 46.50 23.02 20.26
N PRO A 28 46.43 21.95 19.45
CA PRO A 28 47.43 21.68 18.43
C PRO A 28 46.96 22.20 17.05
N THR A 29 47.89 22.83 16.33
CA THR A 29 47.73 23.34 14.96
C THR A 29 47.33 22.21 13.99
N PRO A 30 46.38 22.42 13.04
CA PRO A 30 46.02 21.39 12.07
C PRO A 30 47.13 21.23 11.03
N GLN A 31 47.67 20.01 10.89
CA GLN A 31 48.45 19.62 9.71
C GLN A 31 47.49 19.05 8.65
N LEU A 32 47.55 19.60 7.43
CA LEU A 32 46.73 19.19 6.29
C LEU A 32 47.09 17.76 5.87
N LEU A 33 46.19 16.81 6.14
CA LEU A 33 46.26 15.43 5.64
C LEU A 33 45.46 15.33 4.33
N GLY A 34 46.12 14.84 3.28
CA GLY A 34 45.63 14.86 1.90
C GLY A 34 44.29 14.15 1.67
N ALA A 35 43.53 14.67 0.72
CA ALA A 35 42.27 14.10 0.27
C ALA A 35 42.49 12.75 -0.43
N HIS A 36 42.30 11.65 0.30
CA HIS A 36 41.98 10.36 -0.29
C HIS A 36 40.46 10.33 -0.51
N THR A 37 40.03 10.57 -1.75
CA THR A 37 38.65 10.29 -2.16
C THR A 37 38.57 8.82 -2.48
N ASP A 38 38.18 8.00 -1.50
CA ASP A 38 37.69 6.66 -1.83
C ASP A 38 36.40 6.81 -2.64
N PRO A 39 36.30 6.23 -3.85
CA PRO A 39 35.06 6.27 -4.60
C PRO A 39 33.98 5.53 -3.80
N LEU A 40 32.81 6.18 -3.68
CA LEU A 40 31.62 5.56 -3.10
C LEU A 40 31.36 4.22 -3.78
N PRO A 41 30.92 3.17 -3.05
CA PRO A 41 30.70 1.86 -3.63
C PRO A 41 29.73 1.99 -4.79
N GLU A 42 30.14 1.55 -5.97
CA GLU A 42 29.27 1.45 -7.15
C GLU A 42 28.03 0.66 -6.72
N TYR A 43 26.88 1.36 -6.70
CA TYR A 43 25.59 0.71 -6.55
C TYR A 43 25.36 -0.14 -7.79
N ARG A 44 25.82 -1.39 -7.71
CA ARG A 44 25.63 -2.41 -8.73
C ARG A 44 24.13 -2.66 -8.81
N MET A 45 23.46 -1.97 -9.72
CA MET A 45 22.09 -2.26 -10.11
C MET A 45 22.07 -3.70 -10.63
N SER A 46 21.68 -4.65 -9.79
CA SER A 46 21.35 -6.00 -10.23
C SER A 46 20.19 -5.88 -11.21
N GLN A 47 20.42 -6.21 -12.48
CA GLN A 47 19.30 -6.52 -13.36
C GLN A 47 18.60 -7.75 -12.78
N GLY A 48 17.37 -7.59 -12.26
CA GLY A 48 16.51 -8.72 -11.95
C GLY A 48 15.50 -8.58 -10.80
N ASP A 49 15.48 -7.50 -10.03
CA ASP A 49 14.56 -7.41 -8.89
C ASP A 49 13.16 -6.96 -9.33
N SER A 50 12.34 -7.93 -9.74
CA SER A 50 10.92 -7.73 -10.01
C SER A 50 10.21 -7.17 -8.77
N ASN A 51 9.40 -6.12 -8.94
CA ASN A 51 8.69 -5.48 -7.83
C ASN A 51 7.78 -6.53 -7.14
N PRO A 52 8.02 -6.90 -5.87
CA PRO A 52 7.26 -7.93 -5.19
C PRO A 52 5.76 -7.59 -5.15
N ALA A 53 5.39 -6.32 -5.02
CA ALA A 53 4.00 -5.86 -4.99
C ALA A 53 3.25 -6.09 -6.32
N ALA A 54 3.97 -6.28 -7.43
CA ALA A 54 3.42 -6.54 -8.76
C ALA A 54 3.39 -8.04 -9.12
N ILE A 55 3.91 -8.91 -8.24
CA ILE A 55 3.88 -10.36 -8.43
C ILE A 55 2.57 -10.89 -7.83
N PRO A 56 1.65 -11.47 -8.65
CA PRO A 56 0.40 -12.02 -8.15
C PRO A 56 0.65 -13.15 -7.15
N HIS A 57 -0.02 -13.13 -6.02
CA HIS A 57 0.08 -14.16 -4.99
C HIS A 57 -1.26 -14.31 -4.25
N ALA A 58 -1.73 -15.55 -4.04
CA ALA A 58 -2.92 -15.80 -3.22
C ALA A 58 -2.62 -15.53 -1.75
N ALA A 59 -3.60 -15.08 -0.97
CA ALA A 59 -3.41 -14.98 0.48
C ALA A 59 -3.45 -16.38 1.10
N GLU A 60 -2.42 -16.74 1.86
CA GLU A 60 -2.36 -18.02 2.57
C GLU A 60 -3.31 -18.01 3.77
N ASP A 61 -4.06 -19.10 3.95
CA ASP A 61 -4.92 -19.26 5.11
C ASP A 61 -4.11 -19.75 6.33
N ILE A 62 -3.76 -18.81 7.19
CA ILE A 62 -3.08 -19.08 8.46
C ILE A 62 -4.06 -19.31 9.62
N GLN A 63 -5.36 -19.07 9.42
CA GLN A 63 -6.41 -19.19 10.46
C GLN A 63 -7.16 -20.52 10.37
N GLY A 64 -7.16 -21.17 9.20
CA GLY A 64 -7.72 -22.51 8.97
C GLY A 64 -9.21 -22.53 8.63
N ASP A 65 -9.79 -21.40 8.22
CA ASP A 65 -11.21 -21.27 7.89
C ASP A 65 -11.51 -20.95 6.42
N ASP A 66 -10.46 -20.86 5.58
CA ASP A 66 -10.53 -20.68 4.13
C ASP A 66 -11.38 -19.48 3.67
N ARG A 67 -11.54 -18.46 4.52
CA ARG A 67 -12.42 -17.31 4.25
C ARG A 67 -12.01 -16.51 3.01
N TRP A 68 -10.70 -16.42 2.74
CA TRP A 68 -10.20 -15.65 1.60
C TRP A 68 -10.59 -16.32 0.27
N MET A 69 -10.31 -17.62 0.14
CA MET A 69 -10.71 -18.38 -1.04
C MET A 69 -12.22 -18.49 -1.19
N SER A 70 -12.96 -18.64 -0.09
CA SER A 70 -14.42 -18.64 -0.11
C SER A 70 -15.01 -17.36 -0.72
N GLN A 71 -14.45 -16.19 -0.38
CA GLN A 71 -14.87 -14.91 -0.96
C GLN A 71 -14.48 -14.81 -2.44
N HIS A 72 -13.27 -15.22 -2.81
CA HIS A 72 -12.83 -15.27 -4.21
C HIS A 72 -13.77 -16.16 -5.07
N ASN A 73 -14.08 -17.37 -4.60
CA ASN A 73 -14.95 -18.30 -5.30
C ASN A 73 -16.36 -17.74 -5.50
N ARG A 74 -16.89 -17.02 -4.50
CA ARG A 74 -18.17 -16.30 -4.62
C ARG A 74 -18.12 -15.26 -5.74
N PHE A 75 -17.03 -14.50 -5.85
CA PHE A 75 -16.87 -13.49 -6.91
C PHE A 75 -16.73 -14.11 -8.30
N VAL A 76 -16.00 -15.22 -8.43
CA VAL A 76 -15.94 -15.99 -9.68
C VAL A 76 -17.31 -16.53 -10.06
N LEU A 77 -18.15 -16.92 -9.10
CA LEU A 77 -19.53 -17.31 -9.36
C LEU A 77 -20.39 -16.11 -9.80
N ASP A 78 -20.27 -14.96 -9.13
CA ASP A 78 -20.95 -13.73 -9.52
C ASP A 78 -20.61 -13.34 -10.98
N CYS A 79 -19.37 -13.54 -11.43
CA CYS A 79 -18.97 -13.32 -12.82
C CYS A 79 -19.67 -14.23 -13.84
N LYS A 80 -20.17 -15.40 -13.43
CA LYS A 80 -20.90 -16.31 -14.32
C LYS A 80 -22.37 -15.93 -14.43
N ASP A 81 -22.94 -15.43 -13.35
CA ASP A 81 -24.38 -15.24 -13.21
C ASP A 81 -24.83 -13.79 -13.43
N LYS A 82 -23.90 -12.83 -13.48
CA LYS A 82 -24.19 -11.39 -13.53
C LYS A 82 -23.40 -10.70 -14.63
N GLU A 83 -23.98 -9.61 -15.15
CA GLU A 83 -23.38 -8.75 -16.19
C GLU A 83 -23.24 -7.31 -15.67
N PRO A 84 -22.21 -6.99 -14.87
CA PRO A 84 -22.06 -5.65 -14.31
C PRO A 84 -21.63 -4.61 -15.34
N ASP A 85 -22.13 -3.38 -15.20
CA ASP A 85 -21.62 -2.22 -15.93
C ASP A 85 -20.35 -1.65 -15.25
N VAL A 86 -20.25 -1.78 -13.92
CA VAL A 86 -19.14 -1.27 -13.11
C VAL A 86 -18.63 -2.37 -12.19
N LEU A 87 -17.31 -2.55 -12.14
CA LEU A 87 -16.66 -3.48 -11.21
C LEU A 87 -15.74 -2.72 -10.26
N PHE A 88 -15.97 -2.86 -8.95
CA PHE A 88 -15.05 -2.37 -7.92
C PHE A 88 -14.22 -3.53 -7.39
N VAL A 89 -12.89 -3.37 -7.38
CA VAL A 89 -11.96 -4.37 -6.84
C VAL A 89 -10.99 -3.72 -5.86
N GLY A 90 -10.66 -4.39 -4.77
CA GLY A 90 -9.68 -3.86 -3.82
C GLY A 90 -9.76 -4.50 -2.45
N ASP A 91 -9.36 -3.72 -1.46
CA ASP A 91 -9.21 -4.13 -0.07
C ASP A 91 -10.48 -3.84 0.77
N SER A 92 -10.31 -3.74 2.09
CA SER A 92 -11.35 -3.39 3.04
C SER A 92 -12.07 -2.07 2.73
N MET A 93 -11.41 -1.09 2.12
CA MET A 93 -12.04 0.19 1.78
C MET A 93 -13.14 -0.01 0.74
N VAL A 94 -12.87 -0.86 -0.25
CA VAL A 94 -13.86 -1.23 -1.27
C VAL A 94 -14.94 -2.11 -0.65
N GLN A 95 -14.55 -3.13 0.12
CA GLN A 95 -15.49 -4.06 0.75
C GLN A 95 -16.50 -3.35 1.67
N LEU A 96 -15.99 -2.50 2.57
CA LEU A 96 -16.81 -1.82 3.56
C LEU A 96 -17.68 -0.74 2.95
N MET A 97 -17.29 -0.15 1.81
CA MET A 97 -18.11 0.83 1.09
C MET A 97 -19.50 0.28 0.78
N GLN A 98 -19.62 -1.01 0.44
CA GLN A 98 -20.89 -1.66 0.15
C GLN A 98 -21.83 -1.76 1.38
N GLN A 99 -21.29 -1.65 2.60
CA GLN A 99 -22.04 -1.78 3.84
C GLN A 99 -22.71 -0.46 4.28
N TYR A 100 -22.38 0.67 3.63
CA TYR A 100 -22.98 1.97 3.92
C TYR A 100 -24.13 2.29 2.96
N GLU A 101 -25.10 3.07 3.43
CA GLU A 101 -26.29 3.44 2.64
C GLU A 101 -25.95 4.08 1.29
N ILE A 102 -24.84 4.82 1.26
CA ILE A 102 -24.32 5.47 0.06
C ILE A 102 -24.13 4.52 -1.12
N TRP A 103 -23.82 3.24 -0.86
CA TRP A 103 -23.68 2.25 -1.92
C TRP A 103 -25.00 2.02 -2.66
N ARG A 104 -26.09 1.86 -1.90
CA ARG A 104 -27.41 1.63 -2.46
C ARG A 104 -27.89 2.85 -3.24
N GLU A 105 -27.54 4.04 -2.78
CA GLU A 105 -27.95 5.30 -3.41
C GLU A 105 -27.16 5.61 -4.69
N LEU A 106 -25.84 5.39 -4.69
CA LEU A 106 -24.96 5.85 -5.77
C LEU A 106 -24.51 4.75 -6.73
N PHE A 107 -24.25 3.53 -6.24
CA PHE A 107 -23.55 2.50 -7.02
C PHE A 107 -24.45 1.35 -7.44
N SER A 108 -25.42 0.95 -6.61
CA SER A 108 -26.41 -0.07 -7.00
C SER A 108 -27.17 0.28 -8.30
N PRO A 109 -27.58 1.55 -8.57
CA PRO A 109 -28.23 1.90 -9.84
C PRO A 109 -27.33 1.75 -11.07
N LEU A 110 -26.01 1.65 -10.88
CA LEU A 110 -25.02 1.49 -11.95
C LEU A 110 -24.75 0.01 -12.27
N HIS A 111 -25.58 -0.92 -11.80
CA HIS A 111 -25.36 -2.37 -11.93
C HIS A 111 -23.94 -2.78 -11.49
N ALA A 112 -23.50 -2.27 -10.34
CA ALA A 112 -22.13 -2.45 -9.86
C ALA A 112 -21.93 -3.78 -9.11
N LEU A 113 -20.77 -4.41 -9.31
CA LEU A 113 -20.25 -5.47 -8.44
C LEU A 113 -19.11 -4.94 -7.56
N ASN A 114 -18.99 -5.53 -6.37
CA ASN A 114 -17.96 -5.20 -5.38
C ASN A 114 -17.18 -6.46 -4.99
N PHE A 115 -15.94 -6.55 -5.47
CA PHE A 115 -15.00 -7.63 -5.15
C PHE A 115 -13.91 -7.14 -4.19
N GLY A 116 -14.33 -6.42 -3.14
CA GLY A 116 -13.47 -6.03 -2.02
C GLY A 116 -13.26 -7.18 -1.04
N ILE A 117 -12.00 -7.43 -0.64
CA ILE A 117 -11.65 -8.36 0.44
C ILE A 117 -10.76 -7.64 1.45
N GLY A 118 -11.19 -7.58 2.71
CA GLY A 118 -10.40 -6.99 3.79
C GLY A 118 -9.00 -7.61 3.92
N GLY A 119 -7.98 -6.77 4.04
CA GLY A 119 -6.59 -7.21 4.15
C GLY A 119 -5.88 -7.52 2.82
N ASP A 120 -6.55 -7.35 1.68
CA ASP A 120 -5.90 -7.54 0.38
C ASP A 120 -4.77 -6.54 0.14
N THR A 121 -3.67 -7.06 -0.40
CA THR A 121 -2.58 -6.27 -0.98
C THR A 121 -2.72 -6.24 -2.50
N THR A 122 -1.91 -5.43 -3.18
CA THR A 122 -1.85 -5.42 -4.65
C THR A 122 -1.63 -6.80 -5.25
N ARG A 123 -0.81 -7.63 -4.59
CA ARG A 123 -0.50 -9.00 -5.04
C ARG A 123 -1.73 -9.91 -5.00
N HIS A 124 -2.56 -9.75 -3.97
CA HIS A 124 -3.77 -10.53 -3.78
C HIS A 124 -4.81 -10.16 -4.83
N VAL A 125 -5.04 -8.85 -5.02
CA VAL A 125 -5.94 -8.34 -6.07
C VAL A 125 -5.47 -8.82 -7.45
N LEU A 126 -4.17 -8.69 -7.76
CA LEU A 126 -3.61 -9.16 -9.03
C LEU A 126 -3.82 -10.66 -9.24
N TRP A 127 -3.69 -11.47 -8.18
CA TRP A 127 -3.96 -12.90 -8.28
C TRP A 127 -5.44 -13.14 -8.59
N ARG A 128 -6.35 -12.53 -7.85
CA ARG A 128 -7.81 -12.69 -8.04
C ARG A 128 -8.26 -12.33 -9.45
N LEU A 129 -7.82 -11.19 -9.97
CA LEU A 129 -8.13 -10.74 -11.33
C LEU A 129 -7.63 -11.70 -12.41
N LYS A 130 -6.49 -12.36 -12.19
CA LYS A 130 -5.92 -13.35 -13.11
C LYS A 130 -6.57 -14.72 -13.01
N ASN A 131 -7.30 -14.99 -11.93
CA ASN A 131 -7.86 -16.31 -11.61
C ASN A 131 -9.41 -16.27 -11.61
N GLY A 132 -10.01 -15.68 -12.63
CA GLY A 132 -11.46 -15.84 -12.89
C GLY A 132 -12.34 -14.64 -12.57
N GLU A 133 -11.91 -13.69 -11.74
CA GLU A 133 -12.77 -12.52 -11.37
C GLU A 133 -12.95 -11.48 -12.48
N LEU A 134 -12.32 -11.68 -13.64
CA LEU A 134 -12.55 -10.90 -14.86
C LEU A 134 -13.08 -11.75 -16.02
N GLU A 135 -13.32 -13.04 -15.80
CA GLU A 135 -13.85 -13.91 -16.82
C GLU A 135 -15.36 -13.69 -16.97
N ASN A 136 -15.89 -13.87 -18.18
CA ASN A 136 -17.33 -13.84 -18.50
C ASN A 136 -18.04 -12.48 -18.33
N ILE A 137 -17.41 -11.48 -17.72
CA ILE A 137 -17.93 -10.12 -17.59
C ILE A 137 -17.19 -9.12 -18.50
N LYS A 138 -17.88 -8.06 -18.90
CA LYS A 138 -17.32 -6.96 -19.70
C LYS A 138 -17.75 -5.60 -19.13
N PRO A 139 -17.31 -5.24 -17.91
CA PRO A 139 -17.68 -3.97 -17.32
C PRO A 139 -17.14 -2.81 -18.17
N LYS A 140 -17.92 -1.72 -18.23
CA LYS A 140 -17.54 -0.49 -18.94
C LYS A 140 -16.39 0.23 -18.22
N VAL A 141 -16.36 0.12 -16.89
CA VAL A 141 -15.34 0.69 -16.01
C VAL A 141 -14.94 -0.35 -14.97
N LYS A 142 -13.63 -0.47 -14.73
CA LYS A 142 -12.99 -1.38 -13.78
C LYS A 142 -11.87 -0.67 -13.03
#